data_AF-A0A6A3P5R9-F1
#
_entry.id   AF-A0A6A3P5R9-F1
#
_cell.length_a   1.000
_cell.length_b   1.000
_cell.length_c   1.000
_cell.angle_alpha   90.00
_cell.angle_beta   90.00
_cell.angle_gamma   90.00
#
_symmetry.space_group_name_H-M   'P 1'
#
loop_
_entity.id
_entity.type
_entity.pdbx_description
1 polymer ?
#
loop_
_entity_poly.entity_id
_entity_poly.type
_entity_poly.pdbx_seq_one_letter_code
_entity_poly.pdbx_strand_id
1 'polypeptide(L)'
;MMDLVMKAGFAIFGSGDFVKKTKDLIVHLRRQKKLITEMGGAAKKLTNRWLYMGNALQWIVTNNFRLEEHLGENEAVAPTPSWWVNAAVVCGITVVVNVTFVKIQGKDVLLSQQMAEIELLVDRLRKLLQVQPVPSSEFESSANDTISTKYWLQEQHLLEFIHYQGTFIKHNMKSLGDADKSSVLRQLGKFVLHIIEGMELVQAERDSNNEAAASPAPPVLPTELVTVPPRQFAEDILNPRRDQLALFWNEAQIEAVEREHRELCQANLLDELVCTALDEESYETSFNDAWDSVQKAAAPKTFSHLRQFCCGLATVFANTASVESDFPILKWELNDRRTSLTSLALEGIFQAKQFNMLEKL
;
A
#
# COMPACT_ATOMS: atom_id res chain seq x y z
N MET A 1 -7.28 -0.56 2.89
CA MET A 1 -6.84 -0.35 1.50
C MET A 1 -6.28 1.05 1.32
N MET A 2 -5.02 1.18 0.86
CA MET A 2 -4.32 2.47 0.72
C MET A 2 -5.08 3.49 -0.15
N ASP A 3 -5.81 3.03 -1.17
CA ASP A 3 -6.57 3.90 -2.08
C ASP A 3 -7.66 4.70 -1.38
N LEU A 4 -8.34 4.09 -0.40
CA LEU A 4 -9.36 4.75 0.41
C LEU A 4 -8.75 5.82 1.33
N VAL A 5 -7.60 5.52 1.95
CA VAL A 5 -6.86 6.47 2.80
C VAL A 5 -6.47 7.71 2.00
N MET A 6 -5.88 7.52 0.81
CA MET A 6 -5.45 8.63 -0.03
C MET A 6 -6.64 9.47 -0.54
N LYS A 7 -7.76 8.82 -0.92
CA LYS A 7 -8.99 9.52 -1.33
C LYS A 7 -9.59 10.35 -0.19
N ALA A 8 -9.69 9.78 1.01
CA ALA A 8 -10.17 10.47 2.19
C ALA A 8 -9.24 11.65 2.57
N GLY A 9 -7.92 11.44 2.48
CA GLY A 9 -6.93 12.50 2.65
C GLY A 9 -7.15 13.68 1.69
N PHE A 10 -7.35 13.42 0.40
CA PHE A 10 -7.61 14.50 -0.56
C PHE A 10 -8.91 15.27 -0.29
N ALA A 11 -9.89 14.65 0.36
CA ALA A 11 -11.15 15.31 0.72
C ALA A 11 -10.99 16.34 1.85
N ILE A 12 -9.90 16.28 2.64
CA ILE A 12 -9.59 17.25 3.71
C ILE A 12 -9.42 18.66 3.14
N PHE A 13 -8.96 18.78 1.90
CA PHE A 13 -8.79 20.07 1.23
C PHE A 13 -10.11 20.62 0.71
N GLY A 14 -10.71 21.51 1.51
CA GLY A 14 -11.79 22.41 1.07
C GLY A 14 -13.04 21.71 0.53
N SER A 15 -13.43 20.57 1.10
CA SER A 15 -14.57 19.76 0.63
C SER A 15 -14.48 19.35 -0.86
N GLY A 16 -13.27 19.11 -1.36
CA GLY A 16 -13.02 18.68 -2.74
C GLY A 16 -12.68 19.82 -3.71
N ASP A 17 -12.64 21.08 -3.26
CA ASP A 17 -12.25 22.23 -4.09
C ASP A 17 -10.83 22.07 -4.67
N PHE A 18 -9.89 21.55 -3.88
CA PHE A 18 -8.53 21.29 -4.36
C PHE A 18 -8.50 20.28 -5.53
N VAL A 19 -9.18 19.14 -5.37
CA VAL A 19 -9.25 18.10 -6.41
C VAL A 19 -9.95 18.62 -7.67
N LYS A 20 -11.03 19.40 -7.50
CA LYS A 20 -11.76 20.03 -8.60
C LYS A 20 -10.87 21.02 -9.36
N LYS A 21 -10.21 21.95 -8.65
CA LYS A 21 -9.28 22.92 -9.25
C LYS A 21 -8.13 22.23 -10.00
N THR A 22 -7.55 21.19 -9.41
CA THR A 22 -6.50 20.40 -10.08
C THR A 22 -7.01 19.76 -11.38
N LYS A 23 -8.25 19.23 -11.36
CA LYS A 23 -8.88 18.66 -12.55
C LYS A 23 -9.12 19.72 -13.62
N ASP A 24 -9.66 20.88 -13.25
CA ASP A 24 -9.97 21.97 -14.18
C ASP A 24 -8.69 22.52 -14.82
N LEU A 25 -7.61 22.69 -14.03
CA LEU A 25 -6.29 23.07 -14.51
C LEU A 25 -5.75 22.05 -15.52
N ILE A 26 -5.78 20.75 -15.20
CA ILE A 26 -5.30 19.70 -16.12
C ILE A 26 -6.11 19.70 -17.43
N VAL A 27 -7.43 19.87 -17.36
CA VAL A 27 -8.29 19.97 -18.55
C VAL A 27 -7.90 21.16 -19.41
N HIS A 28 -7.65 22.32 -18.79
CA HIS A 28 -7.18 23.51 -19.48
C HIS A 28 -5.82 23.28 -20.16
N LEU A 29 -4.80 22.84 -19.40
CA LEU A 29 -3.44 22.61 -19.92
C LEU A 29 -3.42 21.60 -21.07
N ARG A 30 -4.25 20.56 -21.02
CA ARG A 30 -4.35 19.56 -22.08
C ARG A 30 -4.96 20.08 -23.39
N ARG A 31 -5.65 21.23 -23.37
CA ARG A 31 -6.16 21.89 -24.57
C ARG A 31 -5.10 22.78 -25.24
N GLN A 32 -4.03 23.11 -24.53
CA GLN A 32 -2.97 24.00 -25.00
C GLN A 32 -1.90 23.24 -25.81
N LYS A 33 -2.19 22.95 -27.08
CA LYS A 33 -1.28 22.17 -27.95
C LYS A 33 0.12 22.76 -28.07
N LYS A 34 0.23 24.10 -28.17
CA LYS A 34 1.51 24.81 -28.26
C LYS A 34 2.36 24.58 -27.00
N LEU A 35 1.76 24.79 -25.82
CA LEU A 35 2.40 24.57 -24.53
C LEU A 35 2.87 23.11 -24.37
N ILE A 36 2.05 22.13 -24.77
CA ILE A 36 2.40 20.70 -24.72
C ILE A 36 3.65 20.41 -25.57
N THR A 37 3.72 20.99 -26.78
CA THR A 37 4.89 20.84 -27.65
C THR A 37 6.15 21.45 -27.02
N GLU A 38 6.03 22.65 -26.44
CA GLU A 38 7.16 23.33 -25.79
C GLU A 38 7.66 22.60 -24.54
N MET A 39 6.74 22.00 -23.77
CA MET A 39 7.03 21.24 -22.55
C MET A 39 7.44 19.78 -22.80
N GLY A 40 7.41 19.32 -24.05
CA GLY A 40 7.78 17.94 -24.42
C GLY A 40 6.82 16.87 -23.91
N GLY A 41 5.62 17.24 -23.46
CA GLY A 41 4.65 16.30 -22.90
C GLY A 41 3.42 16.98 -22.31
N ALA A 42 2.31 16.25 -22.24
CA ALA A 42 1.05 16.75 -21.69
C ALA A 42 0.89 16.36 -20.21
N ALA A 43 0.18 17.20 -19.45
CA ALA A 43 -0.26 16.87 -18.09
C ALA A 43 -1.00 15.52 -18.06
N LYS A 44 -0.64 14.66 -17.10
CA LYS A 44 -1.25 13.34 -16.94
C LYS A 44 -2.74 13.48 -16.62
N LYS A 45 -3.58 12.69 -17.30
CA LYS A 45 -5.04 12.69 -17.07
C LYS A 45 -5.34 12.09 -15.70
N LEU A 46 -6.20 12.75 -14.93
CA LEU A 46 -6.72 12.17 -13.70
C LEU A 46 -7.64 10.98 -14.02
N THR A 47 -7.56 9.96 -13.19
CA THR A 47 -8.48 8.82 -13.17
C THR A 47 -9.08 8.70 -11.77
N ASN A 48 -9.88 7.67 -11.52
CA ASN A 48 -10.46 7.41 -10.20
C ASN A 48 -9.44 6.91 -9.17
N ARG A 49 -8.19 6.66 -9.57
CA ARG A 49 -7.11 6.23 -8.68
C ARG A 49 -6.24 7.41 -8.25
N TRP A 50 -5.95 7.51 -6.95
CA TRP A 50 -5.11 8.57 -6.38
C TRP A 50 -3.68 8.59 -6.95
N LEU A 51 -3.16 7.44 -7.38
CA LEU A 51 -1.85 7.30 -8.05
C LEU A 51 -1.70 8.30 -9.22
N TYR A 52 -2.77 8.53 -9.98
CA TYR A 52 -2.75 9.48 -11.10
C TYR A 52 -2.79 10.94 -10.63
N MET A 53 -3.36 11.23 -9.46
CA MET A 53 -3.31 12.55 -8.85
C MET A 53 -1.88 12.91 -8.46
N GLY A 54 -1.19 12.04 -7.71
CA GLY A 54 0.21 12.29 -7.31
C GLY A 54 1.13 12.50 -8.52
N ASN A 55 0.97 11.64 -9.53
CA ASN A 55 1.68 11.75 -10.81
C ASN A 55 1.39 13.05 -11.58
N ALA A 56 0.14 13.55 -11.54
CA ALA A 56 -0.22 14.80 -12.18
C ALA A 56 0.32 16.01 -11.41
N LEU A 57 0.22 16.01 -10.08
CA LEU A 57 0.80 17.04 -9.22
C LEU A 57 2.32 17.13 -9.40
N GLN A 58 3.01 15.99 -9.46
CA GLN A 58 4.45 15.96 -9.72
C GLN A 58 4.80 16.65 -11.03
N TRP A 59 4.06 16.37 -12.11
CA TRP A 59 4.27 17.03 -13.39
C TRP A 59 4.01 18.54 -13.30
N ILE A 60 2.94 18.97 -12.64
CA ILE A 60 2.58 20.39 -12.48
C ILE A 60 3.66 21.13 -11.67
N VAL A 61 4.05 20.60 -10.52
CA VAL A 61 5.06 21.20 -9.63
C VAL A 61 6.44 21.25 -10.30
N THR A 62 6.83 20.21 -11.05
CA THR A 62 8.11 20.20 -11.80
C THR A 62 8.17 21.29 -12.86
N ASN A 63 7.01 21.62 -13.44
CA ASN A 63 6.90 22.58 -14.54
C ASN A 63 6.41 23.97 -14.10
N ASN A 64 6.44 24.27 -12.80
CA ASN A 64 5.85 25.50 -12.23
C ASN A 64 6.24 26.78 -12.98
N PHE A 65 7.52 26.96 -13.34
CA PHE A 65 8.02 28.17 -14.00
C PHE A 65 7.32 28.45 -15.34
N ARG A 66 7.23 27.43 -16.20
CA ARG A 66 6.59 27.56 -17.53
C ARG A 66 5.08 27.71 -17.42
N LEU A 67 4.49 27.07 -16.40
CA LEU A 67 3.06 27.17 -16.15
C LEU A 67 2.69 28.56 -15.64
N GLU A 68 3.49 29.16 -14.75
CA GLU A 68 3.29 30.54 -14.28
C GLU A 68 3.41 31.56 -15.41
N GLU A 69 4.41 31.43 -16.29
CA GLU A 69 4.55 32.29 -17.48
C GLU A 69 3.32 32.20 -18.40
N HIS A 70 2.80 30.99 -18.60
CA HIS A 70 1.64 30.77 -19.46
C HIS A 70 0.29 31.17 -18.82
N LEU A 71 0.13 30.92 -17.52
CA LEU A 71 -1.12 31.13 -16.79
C LEU A 71 -1.25 32.55 -16.24
N GLY A 72 -0.16 33.30 -16.15
CA GLY A 72 -0.17 34.73 -15.77
C GLY A 72 -1.06 35.60 -16.67
N GLU A 73 -1.42 35.12 -17.86
CA GLU A 73 -2.34 35.78 -18.80
C GLU A 73 -3.83 35.43 -18.57
N ASN A 74 -4.15 34.46 -17.69
CA ASN A 74 -5.53 33.96 -17.51
C ASN A 74 -5.88 33.67 -16.04
N GLU A 75 -6.30 34.72 -15.32
CA GLU A 75 -6.67 34.66 -13.89
C GLU A 75 -7.75 33.62 -13.55
N ALA A 76 -8.62 33.26 -14.50
CA ALA A 76 -9.73 32.34 -14.22
C ALA A 76 -9.29 30.89 -13.95
N VAL A 77 -8.10 30.50 -14.40
CA VAL A 77 -7.56 29.13 -14.28
C VAL A 77 -6.21 29.10 -13.54
N ALA A 78 -5.60 30.26 -13.30
CA ALA A 78 -4.35 30.39 -12.59
C ALA A 78 -4.47 29.88 -11.13
N PRO A 79 -3.60 28.96 -10.69
CA PRO A 79 -3.60 28.51 -9.31
C PRO A 79 -3.20 29.62 -8.33
N THR A 80 -3.90 29.71 -7.21
CA THR A 80 -3.56 30.62 -6.12
C THR A 80 -2.27 30.19 -5.38
N PRO A 81 -1.57 31.09 -4.69
CA PRO A 81 -0.39 30.73 -3.90
C PRO A 81 -0.63 29.61 -2.87
N SER A 82 -1.80 29.60 -2.20
CA SER A 82 -2.18 28.55 -1.25
C SER A 82 -2.35 27.19 -1.94
N TRP A 83 -2.88 27.18 -3.17
CA TRP A 83 -2.99 25.97 -3.98
C TRP A 83 -1.60 25.43 -4.33
N TRP A 84 -0.65 26.28 -4.73
CA TRP A 84 0.73 25.85 -5.04
C TRP A 84 1.41 25.21 -3.83
N VAL A 85 1.26 25.80 -2.64
CA VAL A 85 1.79 25.23 -1.38
C VAL A 85 1.15 23.87 -1.09
N ASN A 86 -0.18 23.77 -1.19
CA ASN A 86 -0.89 22.50 -0.99
C ASN A 86 -0.45 21.44 -2.00
N ALA A 87 -0.38 21.79 -3.28
CA ALA A 87 0.02 20.90 -4.37
C ALA A 87 1.43 20.34 -4.16
N ALA A 88 2.38 21.17 -3.74
CA ALA A 88 3.77 20.75 -3.51
C ALA A 88 3.89 19.78 -2.32
N VAL A 89 3.27 20.08 -1.19
CA VAL A 89 3.32 19.20 -0.01
C VAL A 89 2.62 17.88 -0.27
N VAL A 90 1.41 17.92 -0.86
CA VAL A 90 0.67 16.73 -1.26
C VAL A 90 1.48 15.90 -2.27
N CYS A 91 2.13 16.55 -3.25
CA CYS A 91 3.03 15.88 -4.18
C CYS A 91 4.16 15.15 -3.45
N GLY A 92 4.91 15.84 -2.58
CA GLY A 92 6.03 15.27 -1.83
C GLY A 92 5.64 14.01 -1.05
N ILE A 93 4.46 14.01 -0.42
CA ILE A 93 3.92 12.84 0.29
C ILE A 93 3.51 11.74 -0.69
N THR A 94 2.73 12.08 -1.71
CA THR A 94 2.22 11.09 -2.68
C THR A 94 3.34 10.38 -3.45
N VAL A 95 4.50 11.03 -3.67
CA VAL A 95 5.66 10.38 -4.30
C VAL A 95 6.15 9.19 -3.46
N VAL A 96 6.26 9.36 -2.14
CA VAL A 96 6.68 8.29 -1.24
C VAL A 96 5.64 7.16 -1.19
N VAL A 97 4.35 7.53 -1.06
CA VAL A 97 3.25 6.54 -1.04
C VAL A 97 3.17 5.78 -2.36
N ASN A 98 3.35 6.45 -3.50
CA ASN A 98 3.30 5.84 -4.84
C ASN A 98 4.38 4.76 -5.02
N VAL A 99 5.60 5.01 -4.52
CA VAL A 99 6.70 4.03 -4.60
C VAL A 99 6.34 2.76 -3.85
N THR A 100 5.86 2.88 -2.61
CA THR A 100 5.40 1.72 -1.83
C THR A 100 4.23 1.03 -2.51
N PHE A 101 3.24 1.78 -2.99
CA PHE A 101 2.07 1.23 -3.66
C PHE A 101 2.41 0.39 -4.89
N VAL A 102 3.37 0.86 -5.72
CA VAL A 102 3.84 0.07 -6.87
C VAL A 102 4.63 -1.16 -6.42
N LYS A 103 5.44 -1.04 -5.37
CA LYS A 103 6.22 -2.16 -4.83
C LYS A 103 5.31 -3.29 -4.34
N ILE A 104 4.29 -2.98 -3.53
CA ILE A 104 3.38 -4.00 -2.98
C ILE A 104 2.47 -4.65 -4.05
N GLN A 105 2.37 -4.05 -5.24
CA GLN A 105 1.66 -4.62 -6.39
C GLN A 105 2.53 -5.57 -7.23
N GLY A 106 3.77 -5.84 -6.81
CA GLY A 106 4.63 -6.82 -7.45
C GLY A 106 4.01 -8.22 -7.44
N LYS A 107 4.22 -8.98 -8.52
CA LYS A 107 3.59 -10.29 -8.71
C LYS A 107 4.04 -11.35 -7.70
N ASP A 108 5.25 -11.19 -7.18
CA ASP A 108 5.91 -12.17 -6.32
C ASP A 108 5.98 -11.68 -4.86
N VAL A 109 5.23 -10.62 -4.51
CA VAL A 109 5.26 -10.01 -3.18
C VAL A 109 4.25 -10.68 -2.26
N LEU A 110 4.75 -11.26 -1.17
CA LEU A 110 3.95 -11.95 -0.15
C LEU A 110 3.14 -10.98 0.71
N LEU A 111 2.05 -11.44 1.31
CA LEU A 111 1.23 -10.62 2.20
C LEU A 111 2.03 -10.05 3.39
N SER A 112 2.91 -10.86 3.99
CA SER A 112 3.81 -10.41 5.06
C SER A 112 4.75 -9.29 4.58
N GLN A 113 5.29 -9.42 3.36
CA GLN A 113 6.12 -8.38 2.73
C GLN A 113 5.32 -7.11 2.41
N GLN A 114 4.06 -7.22 1.96
CA GLN A 114 3.20 -6.06 1.73
C GLN A 114 2.97 -5.27 3.02
N MET A 115 2.70 -5.97 4.13
CA MET A 115 2.51 -5.35 5.44
C MET A 115 3.78 -4.67 5.94
N ALA A 116 4.94 -5.35 5.86
CA ALA A 116 6.23 -4.77 6.21
C ALA A 116 6.55 -3.50 5.39
N GLU A 117 6.22 -3.48 4.10
CA GLU A 117 6.39 -2.28 3.26
C GLU A 117 5.47 -1.11 3.64
N ILE A 118 4.27 -1.39 4.16
CA ILE A 118 3.36 -0.38 4.68
C ILE A 118 3.89 0.19 6.01
N GLU A 119 4.40 -0.65 6.90
CA GLU A 119 5.06 -0.20 8.14
C GLU A 119 6.28 0.68 7.83
N LEU A 120 7.13 0.24 6.90
CA LEU A 120 8.27 1.03 6.42
C LEU A 120 7.82 2.35 5.77
N LEU A 121 6.68 2.38 5.06
CA LEU A 121 6.11 3.61 4.52
C LEU A 121 5.72 4.58 5.64
N VAL A 122 5.02 4.11 6.67
CA VAL A 122 4.63 4.92 7.83
C VAL A 122 5.88 5.53 8.48
N ASP A 123 6.91 4.73 8.71
CA ASP A 123 8.18 5.20 9.27
C ASP A 123 8.89 6.23 8.38
N ARG A 124 8.93 6.00 7.06
CA ARG A 124 9.50 6.96 6.10
C ARG A 124 8.75 8.29 6.14
N LEU A 125 7.41 8.26 6.16
CA LEU A 125 6.59 9.48 6.23
C LEU A 125 6.80 10.23 7.55
N ARG A 126 6.83 9.51 8.68
CA ARG A 126 7.08 10.09 10.00
C ARG A 126 8.45 10.75 10.07
N LYS A 127 9.50 10.10 9.55
CA LYS A 127 10.86 10.67 9.48
C LYS A 127 10.91 11.89 8.56
N LEU A 128 10.30 11.80 7.38
CA LEU A 128 10.29 12.89 6.39
C LEU A 128 9.65 14.17 6.93
N LEU A 129 8.57 14.03 7.70
CA LEU A 129 7.77 15.14 8.25
C LEU A 129 8.09 15.43 9.72
N GLN A 130 9.04 14.71 10.32
CA GLN A 130 9.43 14.80 11.72
C GLN A 130 8.23 14.69 12.69
N VAL A 131 7.30 13.79 12.39
CA VAL A 131 6.09 13.53 13.19
C VAL A 131 6.45 12.72 14.42
N GLN A 132 6.11 13.24 15.59
CA GLN A 132 6.42 12.64 16.88
C GLN A 132 5.20 11.97 17.51
N PRO A 133 5.36 10.96 18.38
CA PRO A 133 4.27 10.50 19.22
C PRO A 133 3.80 11.62 20.16
N VAL A 134 2.52 11.63 20.51
CA VAL A 134 1.99 12.58 21.51
C VAL A 134 2.67 12.33 22.86
N PRO A 135 3.28 13.36 23.50
CA PRO A 135 3.90 13.23 24.81
C PRO A 135 2.90 12.76 25.88
N SER A 136 3.37 11.91 26.80
CA SER A 136 2.54 11.43 27.92
C SER A 136 2.32 12.49 29.02
N SER A 137 3.15 13.54 29.05
CA SER A 137 3.02 14.68 29.95
C SER A 137 2.36 15.87 29.25
N GLU A 138 1.89 16.85 30.03
CA GLU A 138 1.45 18.13 29.48
C GLU A 138 2.57 18.76 28.61
N PHE A 139 2.18 19.28 27.46
CA PHE A 139 3.07 19.95 26.52
C PHE A 139 2.38 21.18 25.95
N GLU A 140 3.17 22.20 25.62
CA GLU A 140 2.68 23.39 24.95
C GLU A 140 2.60 23.14 23.44
N SER A 141 1.41 23.31 22.87
CA SER A 141 1.18 23.22 21.43
C SER A 141 0.98 24.60 20.83
N SER A 142 1.51 24.83 19.63
CA SER A 142 1.20 26.04 18.86
C SER A 142 -0.23 26.02 18.33
N ALA A 143 -0.76 27.17 17.91
CA ALA A 143 -2.11 27.28 17.34
C ALA A 143 -2.28 26.53 15.99
N ASN A 144 -1.17 26.25 15.29
CA ASN A 144 -1.16 25.55 14.01
C ASN A 144 -0.56 24.14 14.09
N ASP A 145 -0.16 23.70 15.28
CA ASP A 145 0.20 22.30 15.51
C ASP A 145 -1.01 21.42 15.18
N THR A 146 -0.72 20.25 14.62
CA THR A 146 -1.74 19.22 14.41
C THR A 146 -1.47 18.08 15.35
N ILE A 147 -2.47 17.75 16.16
CA ILE A 147 -2.41 16.69 17.15
C ILE A 147 -3.55 15.73 16.85
N SER A 148 -3.24 14.44 16.78
CA SER A 148 -4.19 13.34 16.73
C SER A 148 -4.14 12.55 18.04
N THR A 149 -4.79 11.38 18.08
CA THR A 149 -4.73 10.50 19.26
C THR A 149 -3.34 9.94 19.52
N LYS A 150 -2.54 9.72 18.46
CA LYS A 150 -1.23 9.06 18.55
C LYS A 150 -0.07 10.00 18.24
N TYR A 151 -0.29 10.99 17.38
CA TYR A 151 0.78 11.74 16.76
C TYR A 151 0.64 13.25 16.94
N TRP A 152 1.78 13.92 17.01
CA TRP A 152 1.93 15.35 17.06
C TRP A 152 2.85 15.80 15.92
N LEU A 153 2.29 16.65 15.05
CA LEU A 153 3.02 17.38 14.03
C LEU A 153 3.10 18.85 14.43
N GLN A 154 4.31 19.29 14.72
CA GLN A 154 4.60 20.68 15.05
C GLN A 154 4.54 21.57 13.81
N GLU A 155 4.03 22.79 13.98
CA GLU A 155 3.99 23.82 12.93
C GLU A 155 5.37 24.04 12.30
N GLN A 156 6.43 24.09 13.13
CA GLN A 156 7.79 24.30 12.67
C GLN A 156 8.24 23.22 11.67
N HIS A 157 8.02 21.94 11.98
CA HIS A 157 8.43 20.84 11.11
C HIS A 157 7.65 20.84 9.79
N LEU A 158 6.36 21.19 9.83
CA LEU A 158 5.56 21.34 8.62
C LEU A 158 6.05 22.51 7.75
N LEU A 159 6.40 23.65 8.36
CA LEU A 159 6.98 24.80 7.66
C LEU A 159 8.34 24.47 7.04
N GLU A 160 9.21 23.75 7.76
CA GLU A 160 10.48 23.25 7.24
C GLU A 160 10.24 22.37 6.00
N PHE A 161 9.31 21.42 6.09
CA PHE A 161 8.96 20.57 4.95
C PHE A 161 8.44 21.36 3.74
N ILE A 162 7.59 22.37 3.96
CA ILE A 162 7.11 23.29 2.92
C ILE A 162 8.29 24.01 2.26
N HIS A 163 9.24 24.51 3.06
CA HIS A 163 10.41 25.21 2.55
C HIS A 163 11.35 24.29 1.75
N TYR A 164 11.43 23.01 2.12
CA TYR A 164 12.20 22.01 1.37
C TYR A 164 11.59 21.65 0.01
N GLN A 165 10.34 22.04 -0.28
CA GLN A 165 9.75 21.88 -1.61
C GLN A 165 10.31 22.86 -2.66
N GLY A 166 11.16 23.81 -2.25
CA GLY A 166 11.87 24.71 -3.14
C GLY A 166 11.54 26.19 -2.93
N THR A 167 12.36 27.04 -3.54
CA THR A 167 12.29 28.50 -3.38
C THR A 167 10.98 29.09 -3.88
N PHE A 168 10.42 28.54 -4.97
CA PHE A 168 9.11 28.93 -5.51
C PHE A 168 7.99 28.72 -4.48
N ILE A 169 7.96 27.55 -3.82
CA ILE A 169 6.93 27.24 -2.82
C ILE A 169 7.13 28.06 -1.56
N LYS A 170 8.38 28.28 -1.14
CA LYS A 170 8.72 29.19 -0.04
C LYS A 170 8.24 30.61 -0.30
N HIS A 171 8.34 31.11 -1.54
CA HIS A 171 7.82 32.43 -1.90
C HIS A 171 6.30 32.48 -1.82
N ASN A 172 5.61 31.48 -2.39
CA ASN A 172 4.15 31.37 -2.31
C ASN A 172 3.67 31.35 -0.85
N MET A 173 4.30 30.56 0.02
CA MET A 173 3.95 30.52 1.45
C MET A 173 4.14 31.87 2.15
N LYS A 174 5.21 32.62 1.81
CA LYS A 174 5.46 33.96 2.36
C LYS A 174 4.44 35.00 1.90
N SER A 175 3.96 34.89 0.67
CA SER A 175 3.00 35.81 0.07
C SER A 175 1.58 35.73 0.68
N LEU A 176 1.28 34.64 1.39
CA LEU A 176 -0.01 34.45 2.05
C LEU A 176 -0.16 35.38 3.26
N GLY A 177 -1.39 35.87 3.49
CA GLY A 177 -1.75 36.53 4.74
C GLY A 177 -1.78 35.55 5.91
N ASP A 178 -1.72 36.04 7.15
CA ASP A 178 -1.58 35.18 8.34
C ASP A 178 -2.76 34.23 8.55
N ALA A 179 -3.97 34.68 8.21
CA ALA A 179 -5.17 33.83 8.23
C ALA A 179 -5.08 32.67 7.22
N ASP A 180 -4.61 32.96 6.00
CA ASP A 180 -4.44 31.95 4.96
C ASP A 180 -3.31 30.98 5.26
N LYS A 181 -2.18 31.46 5.80
CA LYS A 181 -1.08 30.62 6.29
C LYS A 181 -1.57 29.63 7.33
N SER A 182 -2.27 30.12 8.34
CA SER A 182 -2.84 29.30 9.41
C SER A 182 -3.85 28.28 8.87
N SER A 183 -4.68 28.68 7.90
CA SER A 183 -5.61 27.76 7.23
C SER A 183 -4.88 26.64 6.46
N VAL A 184 -3.88 26.99 5.65
CA VAL A 184 -3.07 26.04 4.87
C VAL A 184 -2.34 25.06 5.78
N LEU A 185 -1.68 25.56 6.84
CA LEU A 185 -0.97 24.71 7.81
C LEU A 185 -1.90 23.72 8.49
N ARG A 186 -3.09 24.16 8.96
CA ARG A 186 -4.06 23.26 9.57
C ARG A 186 -4.62 22.21 8.60
N GLN A 187 -4.84 22.57 7.34
CA GLN A 187 -5.30 21.61 6.33
C GLN A 187 -4.22 20.57 6.02
N LEU A 188 -2.98 21.02 5.80
CA LEU A 188 -1.85 20.16 5.51
C LEU A 188 -1.49 19.24 6.68
N GLY A 189 -1.51 19.76 7.90
CA GLY A 189 -1.23 18.94 9.07
C GLY A 189 -2.29 17.86 9.30
N LYS A 190 -3.57 18.19 9.13
CA LYS A 190 -4.66 17.19 9.13
C LYS A 190 -4.47 16.14 8.04
N PHE A 191 -4.10 16.56 6.82
CA PHE A 191 -3.79 15.65 5.73
C PHE A 191 -2.66 14.69 6.10
N VAL A 192 -1.54 15.21 6.60
CA VAL A 192 -0.37 14.41 7.00
C VAL A 192 -0.74 13.35 8.03
N LEU A 193 -1.36 13.74 9.15
CA LEU A 193 -1.70 12.80 10.21
C LEU A 193 -2.74 11.78 9.74
N HIS A 194 -3.72 12.19 8.93
CA HIS A 194 -4.69 11.28 8.36
C HIS A 194 -4.05 10.21 7.47
N ILE A 195 -3.06 10.59 6.64
CA ILE A 195 -2.34 9.60 5.82
C ILE A 195 -1.53 8.65 6.72
N ILE A 196 -0.78 9.17 7.69
CA ILE A 196 0.04 8.33 8.58
C ILE A 196 -0.84 7.33 9.34
N GLU A 197 -1.84 7.80 10.07
CA GLU A 197 -2.73 6.93 10.86
C GLU A 197 -3.57 6.02 9.97
N GLY A 198 -4.04 6.53 8.83
CA GLY A 198 -4.80 5.74 7.88
C GLY A 198 -3.98 4.59 7.29
N MET A 199 -2.69 4.80 7.01
CA MET A 199 -1.80 3.76 6.50
C MET A 199 -1.50 2.69 7.57
N GLU A 200 -1.40 3.06 8.85
CA GLU A 200 -1.26 2.07 9.95
C GLU A 200 -2.46 1.12 10.06
N LEU A 201 -3.65 1.57 9.64
CA LEU A 201 -4.87 0.76 9.65
C LEU A 201 -5.06 -0.07 8.37
N VAL A 202 -4.16 0.05 7.39
CA VAL A 202 -4.25 -0.76 6.18
C VAL A 202 -3.82 -2.19 6.48
N GLN A 203 -4.77 -3.11 6.35
CA GLN A 203 -4.51 -4.55 6.33
C GLN A 203 -4.61 -5.09 4.90
N ALA A 204 -3.73 -6.05 4.58
CA ALA A 204 -3.74 -6.76 3.30
C ALA A 204 -4.86 -7.81 3.27
N GLU A 205 -5.08 -8.53 4.37
CA GLU A 205 -6.16 -9.49 4.49
C GLU A 205 -7.50 -8.84 4.84
N ARG A 206 -8.57 -9.47 4.34
CA ARG A 206 -9.95 -9.08 4.59
C ARG A 206 -10.69 -10.21 5.28
N ASP A 207 -11.56 -9.87 6.22
CA ASP A 207 -12.43 -10.85 6.86
C ASP A 207 -13.62 -11.24 5.95
N SER A 208 -14.51 -12.10 6.46
CA SER A 208 -15.73 -12.51 5.74
C SER A 208 -16.70 -11.36 5.44
N ASN A 209 -16.62 -10.26 6.18
CA ASN A 209 -17.41 -9.06 6.00
C ASN A 209 -16.72 -8.05 5.05
N ASN A 210 -15.57 -8.41 4.48
CA ASN A 210 -14.72 -7.52 3.70
C ASN A 210 -14.24 -6.30 4.49
N GLU A 211 -14.08 -6.45 5.81
CA GLU A 211 -13.39 -5.52 6.70
C GLU A 211 -11.91 -5.91 6.81
N ALA A 212 -11.10 -5.09 7.47
CA ALA A 212 -9.71 -5.44 7.74
C ALA A 212 -9.66 -6.69 8.63
N ALA A 213 -8.92 -7.72 8.24
CA ALA A 213 -8.78 -8.91 9.08
C ALA A 213 -8.11 -8.55 10.42
N ALA A 214 -8.66 -9.07 11.52
CA ALA A 214 -8.09 -8.86 12.86
C ALA A 214 -6.84 -9.71 13.11
N SER A 215 -6.73 -10.85 12.42
CA SER A 215 -5.56 -11.73 12.47
C SER A 215 -4.57 -11.40 11.35
N PRO A 216 -3.26 -11.52 11.61
CA PRO A 216 -2.24 -11.40 10.56
C PRO A 216 -2.38 -12.54 9.55
N ALA A 217 -1.84 -12.31 8.35
CA ALA A 217 -1.76 -13.33 7.32
C ALA A 217 -1.01 -14.57 7.82
N PRO A 218 -1.41 -15.79 7.40
CA PRO A 218 -0.73 -16.99 7.82
C PRO A 218 0.71 -17.00 7.26
N PRO A 219 1.68 -17.54 8.01
CA PRO A 219 3.06 -17.67 7.53
C PRO A 219 3.14 -18.64 6.36
N VAL A 220 3.99 -18.32 5.39
CA VAL A 220 4.12 -19.08 4.14
C VAL A 220 5.58 -19.38 3.76
N LEU A 221 6.53 -18.63 4.33
CA LEU A 221 7.95 -18.92 4.17
C LEU A 221 8.42 -19.99 5.16
N PRO A 222 9.40 -20.83 4.80
CA PRO A 222 9.99 -21.80 5.71
C PRO A 222 10.47 -21.20 7.03
N THR A 223 11.15 -20.05 7.00
CA THR A 223 11.59 -19.33 8.22
C THR A 223 10.44 -18.90 9.11
N GLU A 224 9.36 -18.40 8.54
CA GLU A 224 8.17 -18.03 9.32
C GLU A 224 7.51 -19.28 9.91
N LEU A 225 7.42 -20.37 9.15
CA LEU A 225 6.74 -21.61 9.54
C LEU A 225 7.42 -22.34 10.70
N VAL A 226 8.76 -22.30 10.79
CA VAL A 226 9.49 -22.93 11.91
C VAL A 226 9.31 -22.19 13.23
N THR A 227 8.87 -20.94 13.20
CA THR A 227 8.51 -20.19 14.42
C THR A 227 7.13 -20.56 14.97
N VAL A 228 6.30 -21.23 14.16
CA VAL A 228 4.96 -21.67 14.58
C VAL A 228 5.02 -23.08 15.16
N PRO A 229 4.59 -23.29 16.41
CA PRO A 229 4.51 -24.63 16.99
C PRO A 229 3.60 -25.55 16.16
N PRO A 230 3.94 -26.84 15.95
CA PRO A 230 3.14 -27.74 15.12
C PRO A 230 1.66 -27.86 15.52
N ARG A 231 1.37 -27.77 16.82
CA ARG A 231 0.00 -27.74 17.33
C ARG A 231 -0.76 -26.51 16.82
N GLN A 232 -0.13 -25.34 16.89
CA GLN A 232 -0.73 -24.09 16.45
C GLN A 232 -0.89 -24.06 14.93
N PHE A 233 0.08 -24.57 14.18
CA PHE A 233 -0.05 -24.73 12.73
C PHE A 233 -1.26 -25.58 12.35
N ALA A 234 -1.45 -26.71 13.03
CA ALA A 234 -2.61 -27.56 12.81
C ALA A 234 -3.92 -26.85 13.17
N GLU A 235 -4.02 -26.27 14.36
CA GLU A 235 -5.25 -25.66 14.89
C GLU A 235 -5.66 -24.38 14.14
N ASP A 236 -4.72 -23.45 13.89
CA ASP A 236 -5.03 -22.11 13.42
C ASP A 236 -4.84 -21.93 11.89
N ILE A 237 -4.00 -22.74 11.26
CA ILE A 237 -3.65 -22.59 9.83
C ILE A 237 -4.27 -23.70 9.00
N LEU A 238 -4.06 -24.96 9.34
CA LEU A 238 -4.51 -26.09 8.53
C LEU A 238 -6.00 -26.40 8.73
N ASN A 239 -6.44 -26.59 9.98
CA ASN A 239 -7.80 -27.02 10.33
C ASN A 239 -8.91 -26.10 9.76
N PRO A 240 -8.80 -24.76 9.82
CA PRO A 240 -9.82 -23.87 9.26
C PRO A 240 -10.00 -24.01 7.75
N ARG A 241 -9.04 -24.65 7.06
CA ARG A 241 -8.99 -24.83 5.61
C ARG A 241 -9.22 -26.28 5.19
N ARG A 242 -9.41 -27.21 6.13
CA ARG A 242 -9.56 -28.65 5.84
C ARG A 242 -10.73 -28.96 4.92
N ASP A 243 -11.91 -28.41 5.19
CA ASP A 243 -13.10 -28.66 4.36
C ASP A 243 -12.88 -28.21 2.91
N GLN A 244 -12.20 -27.08 2.71
CA GLN A 244 -11.88 -26.57 1.38
C GLN A 244 -10.79 -27.42 0.69
N LEU A 245 -9.77 -27.85 1.43
CA LEU A 245 -8.72 -28.73 0.91
C LEU A 245 -9.30 -30.08 0.49
N ALA A 246 -10.23 -30.65 1.26
CA ALA A 246 -10.85 -31.96 1.01
C ALA A 246 -11.62 -32.02 -0.32
N LEU A 247 -11.99 -30.88 -0.90
CA LEU A 247 -12.59 -30.81 -2.24
C LEU A 247 -11.60 -31.23 -3.35
N PHE A 248 -10.30 -31.14 -3.10
CA PHE A 248 -9.26 -31.31 -4.13
C PHE A 248 -8.09 -32.21 -3.70
N TRP A 249 -7.89 -32.38 -2.40
CA TRP A 249 -6.81 -33.17 -1.79
C TRP A 249 -7.44 -34.35 -1.06
N ASN A 250 -6.79 -35.50 -1.10
CA ASN A 250 -7.18 -36.64 -0.26
C ASN A 250 -6.61 -36.47 1.17
N GLU A 251 -7.16 -37.23 2.12
CA GLU A 251 -6.76 -37.14 3.54
C GLU A 251 -5.25 -37.36 3.73
N ALA A 252 -4.64 -38.30 3.00
CA ALA A 252 -3.22 -38.57 3.10
C ALA A 252 -2.34 -37.38 2.66
N GLN A 253 -2.79 -36.60 1.67
CA GLN A 253 -2.12 -35.36 1.26
C GLN A 253 -2.27 -34.26 2.32
N ILE A 254 -3.44 -34.15 2.95
CA ILE A 254 -3.68 -33.17 4.03
C ILE A 254 -2.83 -33.53 5.26
N GLU A 255 -2.80 -34.80 5.66
CA GLU A 255 -1.93 -35.30 6.72
C GLU A 255 -0.44 -35.11 6.39
N ALA A 256 -0.06 -35.20 5.10
CA ALA A 256 1.31 -34.95 4.67
C ALA A 256 1.74 -33.51 4.94
N VAL A 257 0.86 -32.51 4.79
CA VAL A 257 1.18 -31.11 5.13
C VAL A 257 1.59 -30.98 6.59
N GLU A 258 0.77 -31.55 7.49
CA GLU A 258 1.02 -31.48 8.94
C GLU A 258 2.28 -32.25 9.35
N ARG A 259 2.52 -33.41 8.71
CA ARG A 259 3.74 -34.19 8.92
C ARG A 259 4.98 -33.44 8.44
N GLU A 260 4.95 -32.89 7.23
CA GLU A 260 6.07 -32.14 6.65
C GLU A 260 6.38 -30.87 7.45
N HIS A 261 5.37 -30.21 8.06
CA HIS A 261 5.61 -29.08 8.97
C HIS A 261 6.38 -29.50 10.23
N ARG A 262 6.00 -30.63 10.86
CA ARG A 262 6.76 -31.19 11.99
C ARG A 262 8.18 -31.55 11.60
N GLU A 263 8.35 -32.16 10.43
CA GLU A 263 9.66 -32.56 9.92
C GLU A 263 10.55 -31.34 9.63
N LEU A 264 9.98 -30.25 9.09
CA LEU A 264 10.68 -28.99 8.88
C LEU A 264 11.14 -28.36 10.21
N CYS A 265 10.26 -28.32 11.21
CA CYS A 265 10.61 -27.83 12.56
C CYS A 265 11.73 -28.66 13.20
N GLN A 266 11.69 -29.98 13.05
CA GLN A 266 12.74 -30.87 13.54
C GLN A 266 14.05 -30.68 12.77
N ALA A 267 13.99 -30.52 11.45
CA ALA A 267 15.17 -30.28 10.62
C ALA A 267 15.86 -28.96 11.02
N ASN A 268 15.11 -27.89 11.26
CA ASN A 268 15.67 -26.63 11.77
C ASN A 268 16.45 -26.79 13.08
N LEU A 269 16.02 -27.70 13.96
CA LEU A 269 16.68 -27.94 15.26
C LEU A 269 17.89 -28.89 15.18
N LEU A 270 17.92 -29.78 14.20
CA LEU A 270 18.84 -30.92 14.16
C LEU A 270 19.81 -30.90 12.98
N ASP A 271 19.51 -30.16 11.93
CA ASP A 271 20.27 -30.10 10.69
C ASP A 271 20.83 -28.68 10.48
N GLU A 272 22.15 -28.55 10.65
CA GLU A 272 22.87 -27.27 10.56
C GLU A 272 22.76 -26.64 9.15
N LEU A 273 22.65 -27.46 8.10
CA LEU A 273 22.48 -26.94 6.74
C LEU A 273 21.10 -26.32 6.55
N VAL A 274 20.07 -26.94 7.13
CA VAL A 274 18.70 -26.41 7.10
C VAL A 274 18.60 -25.15 7.94
N CYS A 275 19.18 -25.13 9.14
CA CYS A 275 19.25 -23.93 9.98
C CYS A 275 19.94 -22.77 9.26
N THR A 276 21.09 -23.02 8.65
CA THR A 276 21.85 -21.99 7.90
C THR A 276 21.04 -21.47 6.71
N ALA A 277 20.40 -22.36 5.94
CA ALA A 277 19.57 -21.96 4.80
C ALA A 277 18.38 -21.08 5.23
N LEU A 278 17.81 -21.33 6.40
CA LEU A 278 16.76 -20.52 6.99
C LEU A 278 17.31 -19.17 7.49
N ASP A 279 18.46 -19.15 8.17
CA ASP A 279 19.09 -17.92 8.69
C ASP A 279 19.56 -16.96 7.58
N GLU A 280 19.81 -17.47 6.38
CA GLU A 280 20.13 -16.67 5.18
C GLU A 280 18.90 -15.98 4.56
N GLU A 281 17.68 -16.40 4.89
CA GLU A 281 16.48 -15.76 4.36
C GLU A 281 16.34 -14.33 4.92
N SER A 282 15.92 -13.41 4.06
CA SER A 282 15.65 -12.03 4.41
C SER A 282 14.21 -11.67 4.06
N TYR A 283 13.75 -10.50 4.50
CA TYR A 283 12.43 -10.01 4.14
C TYR A 283 12.25 -9.82 2.62
N GLU A 284 13.32 -9.73 1.83
CA GLU A 284 13.28 -9.62 0.36
C GLU A 284 13.27 -10.99 -0.35
N THR A 285 13.49 -12.09 0.37
CA THR A 285 13.54 -13.43 -0.22
C THR A 285 12.19 -13.79 -0.82
N SER A 286 12.17 -14.23 -2.07
CA SER A 286 10.94 -14.66 -2.73
C SER A 286 10.48 -16.03 -2.21
N PHE A 287 9.20 -16.33 -2.36
CA PHE A 287 8.64 -17.62 -1.97
C PHE A 287 9.43 -18.80 -2.58
N ASN A 288 9.71 -18.75 -3.89
CA ASN A 288 10.39 -19.86 -4.55
C ASN A 288 11.85 -19.98 -4.10
N ASP A 289 12.56 -18.87 -3.94
CA ASP A 289 13.96 -18.89 -3.53
C ASP A 289 14.12 -19.48 -2.11
N ALA A 290 13.24 -19.09 -1.17
CA ALA A 290 13.22 -19.62 0.18
C ALA A 290 13.00 -21.14 0.19
N TRP A 291 11.92 -21.60 -0.48
CA TRP A 291 11.60 -23.03 -0.55
C TRP A 291 12.66 -23.85 -1.30
N ASP A 292 13.28 -23.30 -2.35
CA ASP A 292 14.34 -23.98 -3.11
C ASP A 292 15.64 -24.08 -2.30
N SER A 293 15.96 -23.08 -1.48
CA SER A 293 17.12 -23.10 -0.58
C SER A 293 16.99 -24.21 0.46
N VAL A 294 15.85 -24.25 1.17
CA VAL A 294 15.56 -25.28 2.18
C VAL A 294 15.48 -26.67 1.57
N GLN A 295 14.90 -26.81 0.37
CA GLN A 295 14.80 -28.09 -0.32
C GLN A 295 16.17 -28.64 -0.73
N LYS A 296 17.14 -27.78 -1.08
CA LYS A 296 18.53 -28.19 -1.34
C LYS A 296 19.22 -28.63 -0.06
N ALA A 297 19.02 -27.91 1.04
CA ALA A 297 19.63 -28.23 2.33
C ALA A 297 19.09 -29.54 2.92
N ALA A 298 17.79 -29.80 2.82
CA ALA A 298 17.14 -30.96 3.44
C ALA A 298 17.19 -32.25 2.60
N ALA A 299 17.84 -32.26 1.44
CA ALA A 299 17.87 -33.42 0.55
C ALA A 299 18.43 -34.68 1.25
N PRO A 300 17.80 -35.87 1.10
CA PRO A 300 16.76 -36.22 0.13
C PRO A 300 15.31 -35.99 0.60
N LYS A 301 15.07 -35.43 1.79
CA LYS A 301 13.70 -35.16 2.26
C LYS A 301 13.04 -34.10 1.38
N THR A 302 11.72 -34.19 1.22
CA THR A 302 10.94 -33.25 0.41
C THR A 302 9.79 -32.69 1.20
N PHE A 303 9.60 -31.36 1.14
CA PHE A 303 8.49 -30.66 1.77
C PHE A 303 7.44 -30.25 0.73
N SER A 304 7.13 -31.15 -0.21
CA SER A 304 6.34 -30.81 -1.39
C SER A 304 4.88 -30.47 -1.08
N HIS A 305 4.24 -31.17 -0.14
CA HIS A 305 2.84 -30.91 0.21
C HIS A 305 2.73 -29.63 1.03
N LEU A 306 3.66 -29.42 1.97
CA LEU A 306 3.75 -28.19 2.74
C LEU A 306 4.01 -26.99 1.84
N ARG A 307 5.00 -27.08 0.94
CA ARG A 307 5.26 -26.03 -0.06
C ARG A 307 4.03 -25.75 -0.91
N GLN A 308 3.33 -26.79 -1.39
CA GLN A 308 2.15 -26.61 -2.24
C GLN A 308 0.99 -25.97 -1.47
N PHE A 309 0.79 -26.36 -0.21
CA PHE A 309 -0.19 -25.74 0.67
C PHE A 309 0.13 -24.27 0.91
N CYS A 310 1.36 -23.95 1.30
CA CYS A 310 1.82 -22.58 1.52
C CYS A 310 1.80 -21.74 0.24
N CYS A 311 2.06 -22.34 -0.92
CA CYS A 311 1.92 -21.67 -2.22
C CYS A 311 0.46 -21.27 -2.48
N GLY A 312 -0.51 -22.13 -2.11
CA GLY A 312 -1.94 -21.80 -2.16
C GLY A 312 -2.33 -20.64 -1.23
N LEU A 313 -1.64 -20.48 -0.09
CA LEU A 313 -1.83 -19.34 0.81
C LEU A 313 -1.12 -18.07 0.32
N ALA A 314 0.07 -18.23 -0.26
CA ALA A 314 0.92 -17.14 -0.74
C ALA A 314 0.45 -16.52 -2.05
N THR A 315 -0.37 -17.25 -2.83
CA THR A 315 -0.89 -16.77 -4.11
C THR A 315 -1.93 -15.68 -3.89
N VAL A 316 -1.45 -14.44 -3.76
CA VAL A 316 -2.27 -13.24 -3.81
C VAL A 316 -2.84 -13.09 -5.22
N PHE A 317 -4.13 -12.76 -5.29
CA PHE A 317 -4.82 -12.52 -6.55
C PHE A 317 -4.06 -11.50 -7.41
N ALA A 318 -3.94 -11.75 -8.72
CA ALA A 318 -3.39 -10.77 -9.64
C ALA A 318 -4.28 -9.52 -9.66
N ASN A 319 -3.83 -8.46 -9.01
CA ASN A 319 -4.25 -7.07 -9.20
C ASN A 319 -5.77 -6.81 -9.19
N THR A 320 -6.43 -7.01 -8.03
CA THR A 320 -7.79 -6.48 -7.82
C THR A 320 -7.83 -4.97 -7.62
N ALA A 321 -6.70 -4.25 -7.62
CA ALA A 321 -6.67 -2.80 -7.45
C ALA A 321 -7.56 -2.03 -8.46
N SER A 322 -7.88 -2.63 -9.61
CA SER A 322 -8.86 -2.07 -10.59
C SER A 322 -10.28 -2.30 -10.10
N VAL A 323 -10.52 -3.54 -9.70
CA VAL A 323 -11.81 -4.10 -9.34
C VAL A 323 -12.30 -3.46 -8.03
N GLU A 324 -11.43 -3.34 -7.04
CA GLU A 324 -11.70 -2.76 -5.71
C GLU A 324 -12.04 -1.27 -5.70
N SER A 325 -11.40 -0.47 -6.58
CA SER A 325 -11.73 0.95 -6.70
C SER A 325 -13.05 1.22 -7.44
N ASP A 326 -13.54 0.25 -8.21
CA ASP A 326 -14.74 0.36 -9.04
C ASP A 326 -16.01 -0.12 -8.32
N PHE A 327 -15.88 -0.89 -7.23
CA PHE A 327 -17.04 -1.41 -6.49
C PHE A 327 -17.89 -0.37 -5.73
N PRO A 328 -17.31 0.67 -5.09
CA PRO A 328 -18.11 1.73 -4.49
C PRO A 328 -18.90 2.54 -5.53
N ILE A 329 -18.44 2.57 -6.79
CA ILE A 329 -18.98 3.41 -7.87
C ILE A 329 -20.23 2.78 -8.50
N LEU A 330 -20.35 1.45 -8.48
CA LEU A 330 -21.46 0.75 -9.12
C LEU A 330 -22.74 0.70 -8.28
N LYS A 331 -22.76 1.23 -7.03
CA LYS A 331 -23.89 1.10 -6.09
C LYS A 331 -24.41 -0.34 -5.94
N TRP A 332 -23.54 -1.32 -6.15
CA TRP A 332 -23.89 -2.72 -5.91
C TRP A 332 -23.63 -2.99 -4.43
N GLU A 333 -24.72 -3.08 -3.66
CA GLU A 333 -24.66 -3.57 -2.29
C GLU A 333 -23.93 -4.91 -2.26
N LEU A 334 -22.99 -5.04 -1.32
CA LEU A 334 -22.27 -6.27 -1.05
C LEU A 334 -23.28 -7.36 -0.68
N ASN A 335 -23.27 -8.50 -1.39
CA ASN A 335 -24.06 -9.66 -1.00
C ASN A 335 -23.16 -10.84 -0.57
N ASP A 336 -23.79 -11.77 0.12
CA ASP A 336 -23.20 -12.94 0.79
C ASP A 336 -22.40 -13.89 -0.12
N ARG A 337 -22.43 -13.71 -1.45
CA ARG A 337 -21.72 -14.59 -2.39
C ARG A 337 -20.25 -14.21 -2.59
N ARG A 338 -19.76 -13.19 -1.87
CA ARG A 338 -18.39 -12.68 -2.00
C ARG A 338 -17.34 -13.36 -1.12
N THR A 339 -17.73 -14.11 -0.10
CA THR A 339 -16.87 -15.07 0.62
C THR A 339 -16.32 -16.16 -0.30
N SER A 340 -16.88 -16.34 -1.50
CA SER A 340 -16.36 -17.22 -2.54
C SER A 340 -15.24 -16.59 -3.39
N LEU A 341 -14.98 -15.28 -3.33
CA LEU A 341 -13.92 -14.64 -4.14
C LEU A 341 -12.53 -14.76 -3.52
N THR A 342 -12.40 -14.98 -2.21
CA THR A 342 -11.14 -15.39 -1.57
C THR A 342 -10.71 -16.80 -2.00
N SER A 343 -11.66 -17.65 -2.43
CA SER A 343 -11.39 -18.97 -3.05
C SER A 343 -10.93 -18.88 -4.50
N LEU A 344 -10.99 -17.70 -5.14
CA LEU A 344 -10.82 -17.60 -6.59
C LEU A 344 -9.38 -17.88 -7.06
N ALA A 345 -8.37 -17.74 -6.20
CA ALA A 345 -6.98 -18.12 -6.54
C ALA A 345 -6.81 -19.64 -6.60
N LEU A 346 -7.35 -20.36 -5.61
CA LEU A 346 -7.49 -21.81 -5.63
C LEU A 346 -8.31 -22.24 -6.85
N GLU A 347 -9.46 -21.61 -7.08
CA GLU A 347 -10.36 -21.93 -8.20
C GLU A 347 -9.74 -21.64 -9.57
N GLY A 348 -8.92 -20.59 -9.70
CA GLY A 348 -8.15 -20.30 -10.91
C GLY A 348 -7.03 -21.31 -11.17
N ILE A 349 -6.29 -21.70 -10.13
CA ILE A 349 -5.32 -22.80 -10.20
C ILE A 349 -6.00 -24.12 -10.58
N PHE A 350 -7.20 -24.36 -10.07
CA PHE A 350 -7.97 -25.58 -10.36
C PHE A 350 -8.59 -25.56 -11.77
N GLN A 351 -9.10 -24.43 -12.25
CA GLN A 351 -9.55 -24.30 -13.65
C GLN A 351 -8.40 -24.49 -14.64
N ALA A 352 -7.19 -23.98 -14.34
CA ALA A 352 -6.01 -24.21 -15.15
C ALA A 352 -5.58 -25.69 -15.17
N LYS A 353 -5.70 -26.40 -14.03
CA LYS A 353 -5.44 -27.85 -13.97
C LYS A 353 -6.51 -28.66 -14.72
N GLN A 354 -7.76 -28.24 -14.67
CA GLN A 354 -8.88 -28.87 -15.38
C GLN A 354 -8.76 -28.69 -16.91
N PHE A 355 -8.26 -27.54 -17.37
CA PHE A 355 -7.97 -27.30 -18.79
C PHE A 355 -6.96 -28.32 -19.37
N ASN A 356 -5.88 -28.61 -18.63
CA ASN A 356 -4.90 -29.63 -19.03
C ASN A 356 -5.44 -31.07 -19.07
N MET A 357 -6.52 -31.36 -18.32
CA MET A 357 -7.21 -32.66 -18.39
C MET A 357 -8.18 -32.71 -19.58
N LEU A 358 -8.80 -31.58 -19.93
CA LEU A 358 -9.69 -31.46 -21.07
C LEU A 358 -8.94 -31.43 -22.41
N GLU A 359 -7.69 -30.94 -22.45
CA GLU A 359 -6.81 -31.04 -23.63
C GLU A 359 -6.35 -32.47 -23.95
N LYS A 360 -6.59 -33.43 -23.04
CA LYS A 360 -6.22 -34.84 -23.21
C LYS A 360 -7.40 -35.75 -23.56
N LEU A 361 -8.59 -35.18 -23.76
CA LEU A 361 -9.75 -35.81 -24.40
C LEU A 361 -9.75 -35.46 -25.89
#